data_AF-A0ABD6DZZ8-F1
#
_entry.id   AF-A0ABD6DZZ8-F1
#
_cell.length_a   1.000
_cell.length_b   1.000
_cell.length_c   1.000
_cell.angle_alpha   90.00
_cell.angle_beta   90.00
_cell.angle_gamma   90.00
#
_symmetry.space_group_name_H-M   'P 1'
#
loop_
_entity.id
_entity.type
_entity.pdbx_description
1 polymer ?
#
loop_
_entity_poly.entity_id
_entity_poly.type
_entity_poly.pdbx_seq_one_letter_code
_entity_poly.pdbx_strand_id
1 'polypeptide(L)'
;MAKKRKEKEEEEELDFKKPKFDREKFIKTEKQKVKITLLSFIFGIAISFISFGFWILLRGNDFRWELVLLFGVFTAAWLRYIFQKLNIDLTNLGRKGMFTSYAIYFFSWLLVLIVLVNPPFYDDESPKIELISLPAAQELGGTVKIIAKITDNVGIDTIDFTLYYPNGDSLIINDYNFENNIFTFIYQNNENIIGNFNYKLIATDMSGLESNEDLGKGSFEYNNDTIKLADPSNGEDVKYVTDIIFDLIYDFDRVYYTVENGSEINITKKDNFYETNPVYRGWIIKNNASIRVYAEVIHYFENLNTNFNNTIIDNSVYHFNVIDDQQIGTQEPPEIELPKPKLVQVPGFELIIFVISMILLVIILKIRRKN
;
A
#
# COMPACT_ATOMS: atom_id res chain seq x y z
N MET A 1 -56.75 -62.44 24.50
CA MET A 1 -57.70 -62.66 23.38
C MET A 1 -58.19 -61.31 22.87
N ALA A 2 -58.40 -61.21 21.56
CA ALA A 2 -58.32 -59.99 20.75
C ALA A 2 -59.34 -58.89 21.08
N LYS A 3 -58.84 -57.65 21.17
CA LYS A 3 -59.60 -56.41 21.25
C LYS A 3 -60.01 -56.01 19.81
N LYS A 4 -61.30 -56.13 19.48
CA LYS A 4 -61.88 -55.65 18.22
C LYS A 4 -61.54 -54.16 18.04
N ARG A 5 -60.76 -53.85 17.01
CA ARG A 5 -60.56 -52.48 16.52
C ARG A 5 -61.87 -52.03 15.89
N LYS A 6 -62.49 -51.00 16.46
CA LYS A 6 -63.54 -50.22 15.78
C LYS A 6 -62.84 -49.38 14.72
N GLU A 7 -63.24 -49.57 13.48
CA GLU A 7 -63.01 -48.61 12.40
C GLU A 7 -63.58 -47.26 12.84
N LYS A 8 -62.74 -46.23 12.81
CA LYS A 8 -63.18 -44.84 12.88
C LYS A 8 -63.29 -44.38 11.43
N GLU A 9 -64.53 -44.34 10.97
CA GLU A 9 -64.97 -43.48 9.87
C GLU A 9 -64.74 -42.00 10.25
N GLU A 10 -64.85 -41.14 9.23
CA GLU A 10 -64.66 -39.69 9.21
C GLU A 10 -63.21 -39.25 8.90
N GLU A 11 -62.79 -39.54 7.67
CA GLU A 11 -62.03 -38.56 6.89
C GLU A 11 -62.93 -37.33 6.74
N GLU A 12 -62.76 -36.34 7.63
CA GLU A 12 -63.18 -34.97 7.34
C GLU A 12 -62.39 -34.52 6.11
N GLU A 13 -63.01 -34.63 4.93
CA GLU A 13 -62.59 -33.88 3.75
C GLU A 13 -62.59 -32.40 4.13
N LEU A 14 -61.41 -31.89 4.50
CA LEU A 14 -61.17 -30.47 4.65
C LEU A 14 -61.40 -29.83 3.29
N ASP A 15 -62.64 -29.41 3.07
CA ASP A 15 -63.16 -28.74 1.90
C ASP A 15 -62.34 -27.46 1.68
N PHE A 16 -61.21 -27.60 0.97
CA PHE A 16 -60.25 -26.52 0.73
C PHE A 16 -60.88 -25.51 -0.22
N LYS A 17 -61.65 -24.59 0.36
CA LYS A 17 -62.19 -23.44 -0.38
C LYS A 17 -61.05 -22.47 -0.63
N LYS A 18 -60.49 -22.52 -1.84
CA LYS A 18 -59.51 -21.54 -2.31
C LYS A 18 -60.09 -20.14 -2.10
N PRO A 19 -59.49 -19.29 -1.25
CA PRO A 19 -60.06 -17.98 -0.94
C PRO A 19 -60.14 -17.14 -2.22
N LYS A 20 -61.27 -16.45 -2.42
CA LYS A 20 -61.44 -15.53 -3.54
C LYS A 20 -60.49 -14.35 -3.37
N PHE A 21 -59.71 -14.05 -4.40
CA PHE A 21 -58.81 -12.91 -4.41
C PHE A 21 -59.60 -11.59 -4.39
N ASP A 22 -59.39 -10.79 -3.35
CA ASP A 22 -59.95 -9.44 -3.24
C ASP A 22 -58.94 -8.41 -3.77
N ARG A 23 -59.23 -7.89 -4.98
CA ARG A 23 -58.38 -6.93 -5.67
C ARG A 23 -58.25 -5.60 -4.92
N GLU A 24 -59.33 -5.11 -4.32
CA GLU A 24 -59.33 -3.79 -3.67
C GLU A 24 -58.53 -3.83 -2.37
N LYS A 25 -58.75 -4.87 -1.56
CA LYS A 25 -57.97 -5.09 -0.33
C LYS A 25 -56.49 -5.25 -0.66
N PHE A 26 -56.17 -6.04 -1.70
CA PHE A 26 -54.80 -6.22 -2.17
C PHE A 26 -54.14 -4.87 -2.57
N ILE A 27 -54.81 -4.06 -3.41
CA ILE A 27 -54.27 -2.76 -3.83
C ILE A 27 -54.03 -1.83 -2.63
N LYS A 28 -54.95 -1.79 -1.65
CA LYS A 28 -54.78 -0.97 -0.45
C LYS A 28 -53.56 -1.42 0.38
N THR A 29 -53.40 -2.73 0.57
CA THR A 29 -52.26 -3.28 1.31
C THR A 29 -50.94 -3.03 0.59
N GLU A 30 -50.87 -3.20 -0.73
CA GLU A 30 -49.66 -2.93 -1.50
C GLU A 30 -49.30 -1.43 -1.50
N LYS A 31 -50.27 -0.52 -1.64
CA LYS A 31 -50.03 0.93 -1.49
C LYS A 31 -49.47 1.29 -0.11
N GLN A 32 -49.96 0.66 0.95
CA GLN A 32 -49.42 0.86 2.31
C GLN A 32 -47.98 0.36 2.42
N LYS A 33 -47.66 -0.82 1.90
CA LYS A 33 -46.28 -1.34 1.87
C LYS A 33 -45.33 -0.40 1.14
N VAL A 34 -45.73 0.10 -0.03
CA VAL A 34 -44.93 1.07 -0.79
C VAL A 34 -44.70 2.35 0.02
N LYS A 35 -45.73 2.87 0.70
CA LYS A 35 -45.60 4.06 1.56
C LYS A 35 -44.62 3.82 2.71
N ILE A 36 -44.69 2.66 3.36
CA ILE A 36 -43.78 2.26 4.44
C ILE A 36 -42.34 2.18 3.94
N THR A 37 -42.12 1.50 2.81
CA THR A 37 -40.81 1.40 2.16
C THR A 37 -40.23 2.77 1.81
N LEU A 38 -41.02 3.64 1.19
CA LEU A 38 -40.58 4.98 0.81
C LEU A 38 -40.21 5.82 2.04
N LEU A 39 -41.02 5.73 3.10
CA LEU A 39 -40.78 6.46 4.33
C LEU A 39 -39.55 5.93 5.08
N SER A 40 -39.31 4.62 5.09
CA SER A 40 -38.07 4.02 5.59
C SER A 40 -36.85 4.54 4.85
N PHE A 41 -36.93 4.60 3.53
CA PHE A 41 -35.85 5.10 2.66
C PHE A 41 -35.55 6.57 2.96
N ILE A 42 -36.56 7.45 2.95
CA ILE A 42 -36.41 8.88 3.23
C ILE A 42 -35.86 9.10 4.64
N PHE A 43 -36.34 8.34 5.62
CA PHE A 43 -35.83 8.44 6.99
C PHE A 43 -34.37 8.00 7.08
N GLY A 44 -33.96 6.96 6.33
CA GLY A 44 -32.56 6.53 6.24
C GLY A 44 -31.65 7.65 5.72
N ILE A 45 -32.08 8.33 4.66
CA ILE A 45 -31.38 9.51 4.12
C ILE A 45 -31.33 10.65 5.14
N ALA A 46 -32.44 10.95 5.82
CA ALA A 46 -32.44 12.03 6.82
C ALA A 46 -31.45 11.74 7.96
N ILE A 47 -31.40 10.49 8.44
CA ILE A 47 -30.44 10.09 9.47
C ILE A 47 -29.01 10.09 8.94
N SER A 48 -28.75 9.78 7.65
CA SER A 48 -27.38 9.77 7.13
C SER A 48 -26.75 11.16 7.14
N PHE A 49 -27.52 12.21 6.85
CA PHE A 49 -27.05 13.60 6.99
C PHE A 49 -26.75 13.98 8.44
N ILE A 50 -27.56 13.53 9.40
CA ILE A 50 -27.31 13.75 10.83
C ILE A 50 -26.06 12.97 11.28
N SER A 51 -25.94 11.71 10.87
CA SER A 51 -24.76 10.86 11.10
C SER A 51 -23.49 11.46 10.50
N PHE A 52 -23.58 12.08 9.33
CA PHE A 52 -22.46 12.81 8.71
C PHE A 52 -22.05 14.04 9.54
N GLY A 53 -23.02 14.76 10.12
CA GLY A 53 -22.72 15.81 11.10
C GLY A 53 -21.94 15.27 12.30
N PHE A 54 -22.35 14.13 12.87
CA PHE A 54 -21.60 13.47 13.94
C PHE A 54 -20.23 12.97 13.48
N TRP A 55 -20.11 12.48 12.25
CA TRP A 55 -18.86 12.03 11.66
C TRP A 55 -17.80 13.14 11.65
N ILE A 56 -18.19 14.35 11.22
CA ILE A 56 -17.32 15.53 11.22
C ILE A 56 -16.98 15.94 12.67
N LEU A 57 -17.97 15.97 13.57
CA LEU A 57 -17.76 16.40 14.96
C LEU A 57 -16.86 15.45 15.77
N LEU A 58 -16.83 14.16 15.41
CA LEU A 58 -16.04 13.12 16.07
C LEU A 58 -14.68 12.90 15.41
N ARG A 59 -14.21 13.84 14.58
CA ARG A 59 -12.88 13.77 13.96
C ARG A 59 -11.79 13.57 15.01
N GLY A 60 -10.85 12.66 14.73
CA GLY A 60 -9.76 12.29 15.63
C GLY A 60 -10.13 11.37 16.79
N ASN A 61 -11.38 10.88 16.86
CA ASN A 61 -11.79 9.89 17.85
C ASN A 61 -11.66 8.46 17.28
N ASP A 62 -10.94 7.58 17.99
CA ASP A 62 -10.74 6.19 17.58
C ASP A 62 -12.05 5.39 17.44
N PHE A 63 -13.08 5.74 18.21
CA PHE A 63 -14.39 5.08 18.21
C PHE A 63 -15.42 5.75 17.29
N ARG A 64 -14.98 6.63 16.38
CA ARG A 64 -15.87 7.42 15.52
C ARG A 64 -16.86 6.53 14.75
N TRP A 65 -16.37 5.45 14.13
CA TRP A 65 -17.22 4.53 13.37
C TRP A 65 -18.25 3.82 14.26
N GLU A 66 -17.82 3.32 15.41
CA GLU A 66 -18.64 2.57 16.37
C GLU A 66 -19.77 3.45 16.91
N LEU A 67 -19.47 4.70 17.25
CA LEU A 67 -20.44 5.65 17.78
C LEU A 67 -21.48 6.06 16.73
N VAL A 68 -21.04 6.34 15.50
CA VAL A 68 -21.94 6.69 14.39
C VAL A 68 -22.82 5.51 13.99
N LEU A 69 -22.26 4.28 13.98
CA LEU A 69 -23.01 3.05 13.73
C LEU A 69 -24.05 2.81 14.82
N LEU A 70 -23.67 2.94 16.09
CA LEU A 70 -24.58 2.77 17.22
C LEU A 70 -25.75 3.76 17.15
N PHE A 71 -25.47 5.02 16.77
CA PHE A 71 -26.51 6.02 16.54
C PHE A 71 -27.47 5.65 15.39
N GLY A 72 -26.94 5.19 14.24
CA GLY A 72 -27.75 4.73 13.11
C GLY A 72 -28.64 3.53 13.47
N VAL A 73 -28.12 2.57 14.21
CA VAL A 73 -28.90 1.41 14.67
C VAL A 73 -29.94 1.81 15.72
N PHE A 74 -29.60 2.71 16.65
CA PHE A 74 -30.51 3.19 17.69
C PHE A 74 -31.71 3.94 17.08
N THR A 75 -31.46 4.83 16.11
CA THR A 75 -32.52 5.61 15.46
C THR A 75 -33.47 4.76 14.61
N ALA A 76 -33.06 3.56 14.19
CA ALA A 76 -33.96 2.60 13.55
C ALA A 76 -35.19 2.29 14.42
N ALA A 77 -35.05 2.24 15.77
CA ALA A 77 -36.18 1.95 16.67
C ALA A 77 -37.35 2.95 16.51
N TRP A 78 -37.06 4.17 16.05
CA TRP A 78 -38.05 5.24 15.89
C TRP A 78 -38.96 5.07 14.68
N LEU A 79 -38.61 4.21 13.70
CA LEU A 79 -39.45 3.93 12.53
C LEU A 79 -40.88 3.53 12.90
N ARG A 80 -41.02 2.64 13.89
CA ARG A 80 -42.33 2.18 14.34
C ARG A 80 -43.16 3.33 14.91
N TYR A 81 -42.53 4.22 15.68
CA TYR A 81 -43.17 5.40 16.23
C TYR A 81 -43.59 6.38 15.12
N ILE A 82 -42.73 6.60 14.11
CA ILE A 82 -43.04 7.46 12.96
C ILE A 82 -44.23 6.92 12.17
N PHE A 83 -44.28 5.61 11.90
CA PHE A 83 -45.40 4.99 11.20
C PHE A 83 -46.73 5.17 11.95
N GLN A 84 -46.71 4.98 13.27
CA GLN A 84 -47.89 5.20 14.12
C GLN A 84 -48.32 6.66 14.10
N LYS A 85 -47.38 7.61 14.22
CA LYS A 85 -47.67 9.05 14.21
C LYS A 85 -48.26 9.53 12.87
N LEU A 86 -47.93 8.86 11.77
CA LEU A 86 -48.45 9.15 10.43
C LEU A 86 -49.72 8.35 10.08
N ASN A 87 -50.37 7.74 11.08
CA ASN A 87 -51.59 6.96 10.94
C ASN A 87 -51.46 5.83 9.89
N ILE A 88 -50.29 5.19 9.82
CA ILE A 88 -50.06 4.03 8.95
C ILE A 88 -50.47 2.78 9.71
N ASP A 89 -51.41 2.02 9.14
CA ASP A 89 -51.86 0.76 9.73
C ASP A 89 -50.80 -0.34 9.58
N LEU A 90 -50.23 -0.76 10.72
CA LEU A 90 -49.21 -1.80 10.80
C LEU A 90 -49.80 -3.20 11.03
N THR A 91 -51.12 -3.35 11.19
CA THR A 91 -51.75 -4.64 11.51
C THR A 91 -51.52 -5.68 10.42
N ASN A 92 -51.54 -5.25 9.16
CA ASN A 92 -51.26 -6.10 7.99
C ASN A 92 -49.75 -6.30 7.75
N LEU A 93 -48.89 -5.57 8.46
CA LEU A 93 -47.45 -5.65 8.32
C LEU A 93 -46.89 -6.67 9.32
N GLY A 94 -46.83 -7.93 8.89
CA GLY A 94 -46.22 -8.99 9.70
C GLY A 94 -44.76 -8.71 10.05
N ARG A 95 -44.18 -9.50 10.96
CA ARG A 95 -42.77 -9.36 11.41
C ARG A 95 -41.76 -9.25 10.26
N LYS A 96 -41.98 -10.00 9.17
CA LYS A 96 -41.16 -9.95 7.96
C LYS A 96 -41.19 -8.57 7.31
N GLY A 97 -42.36 -7.94 7.18
CA GLY A 97 -42.49 -6.61 6.58
C GLY A 97 -41.87 -5.51 7.43
N MET A 98 -42.00 -5.60 8.77
CA MET A 98 -41.26 -4.70 9.68
C MET A 98 -39.74 -4.86 9.52
N PHE A 99 -39.25 -6.10 9.48
CA PHE A 99 -37.82 -6.36 9.25
C PHE A 99 -37.34 -5.80 7.91
N THR A 100 -38.09 -6.00 6.83
CA THR A 100 -37.79 -5.39 5.52
C THR A 100 -37.70 -3.86 5.61
N SER A 101 -38.60 -3.22 6.37
CA SER A 101 -38.63 -1.76 6.54
C SER A 101 -37.40 -1.25 7.31
N TYR A 102 -36.94 -1.99 8.32
CA TYR A 102 -35.70 -1.69 9.04
C TYR A 102 -34.47 -1.90 8.15
N ALA A 103 -34.45 -2.97 7.35
CA ALA A 103 -33.35 -3.24 6.43
C ALA A 103 -33.23 -2.14 5.35
N ILE A 104 -34.36 -1.74 4.74
CA ILE A 104 -34.40 -0.64 3.77
C ILE A 104 -33.83 0.64 4.39
N TYR A 105 -34.28 1.00 5.59
CA TYR A 105 -33.75 2.13 6.33
C TYR A 105 -32.23 2.02 6.53
N PHE A 106 -31.75 0.90 7.08
CA PHE A 106 -30.35 0.71 7.44
C PHE A 106 -29.44 0.78 6.22
N PHE A 107 -29.77 0.09 5.14
CA PHE A 107 -28.96 0.13 3.92
C PHE A 107 -29.03 1.49 3.21
N SER A 108 -30.17 2.18 3.25
CA SER A 108 -30.27 3.54 2.69
C SER A 108 -29.40 4.52 3.49
N TRP A 109 -29.48 4.44 4.82
CA TRP A 109 -28.64 5.21 5.74
C TRP A 109 -27.16 4.95 5.48
N LEU A 110 -26.75 3.67 5.48
CA LEU A 110 -25.36 3.27 5.33
C LEU A 110 -24.79 3.68 3.97
N LEU A 111 -25.54 3.45 2.88
CA LEU A 111 -25.10 3.78 1.53
C LEU A 111 -24.86 5.29 1.38
N VAL A 112 -25.83 6.11 1.80
CA VAL A 112 -25.68 7.56 1.71
C VAL A 112 -24.59 8.06 2.65
N LEU A 113 -24.45 7.48 3.84
CA LEU A 113 -23.37 7.84 4.75
C LEU A 113 -22.00 7.52 4.13
N ILE A 114 -21.81 6.34 3.54
CA ILE A 114 -20.56 5.96 2.86
C ILE A 114 -20.21 6.97 1.76
N VAL A 115 -21.19 7.39 0.96
CA VAL A 115 -20.97 8.41 -0.07
C VAL A 115 -20.55 9.75 0.56
N LEU A 116 -21.19 10.16 1.65
CA LEU A 116 -20.89 11.43 2.30
C LEU A 116 -19.52 11.47 3.01
N VAL A 117 -19.05 10.35 3.57
CA VAL A 117 -17.78 10.29 4.31
C VAL A 117 -16.55 10.04 3.42
N ASN A 118 -16.74 9.93 2.11
CA ASN A 118 -15.66 9.71 1.14
C ASN A 118 -15.59 10.88 0.13
N PRO A 119 -14.46 11.01 -0.59
CA PRO A 119 -14.37 11.95 -1.70
C PRO A 119 -15.49 11.75 -2.73
N PRO A 120 -15.99 12.84 -3.35
CA PRO A 120 -15.55 14.23 -3.23
C PRO A 120 -16.24 15.02 -2.10
N PHE A 121 -17.04 14.38 -1.24
CA PHE A 121 -17.87 15.10 -0.26
C PHE A 121 -17.14 15.37 1.06
N TYR A 122 -16.29 14.46 1.47
CA TYR A 122 -15.48 14.57 2.67
C TYR A 122 -14.20 13.79 2.50
N ASP A 123 -13.14 14.34 3.07
CA ASP A 123 -11.84 13.72 3.09
C ASP A 123 -11.17 13.97 4.44
N ASP A 124 -10.52 12.93 4.93
CA ASP A 124 -9.87 12.85 6.24
C ASP A 124 -8.73 11.83 6.23
N GLU A 125 -8.27 11.43 5.05
CA GLU A 125 -7.13 10.55 4.88
C GLU A 125 -5.94 11.38 4.40
N SER A 126 -4.93 11.55 5.24
CA SER A 126 -3.70 12.25 4.86
C SER A 126 -2.94 11.53 3.74
N PRO A 127 -2.17 12.27 2.91
CA PRO A 127 -1.27 11.68 1.93
C PRO A 127 -0.30 10.68 2.54
N LYS A 128 -0.05 9.59 1.82
CA LYS A 128 0.94 8.57 2.15
C LYS A 128 2.20 8.78 1.33
N ILE A 129 3.35 8.70 1.99
CA ILE A 129 4.67 8.86 1.39
C ILE A 129 5.45 7.55 1.59
N GLU A 130 5.94 6.97 0.50
CA GLU A 130 6.99 5.96 0.48
C GLU A 130 8.27 6.64 -0.03
N LEU A 131 9.31 6.79 0.80
CA LEU A 131 10.48 7.65 0.52
C LEU A 131 11.79 6.85 0.57
N ILE A 132 12.71 7.12 -0.37
CA ILE A 132 14.03 6.48 -0.42
C ILE A 132 15.11 7.40 -1.00
N SER A 133 16.33 7.29 -0.47
CA SER A 133 17.56 7.86 -1.03
C SER A 133 18.37 6.77 -1.74
N LEU A 134 18.82 7.06 -2.96
CA LEU A 134 19.63 6.17 -3.79
C LEU A 134 20.94 6.88 -4.18
N PRO A 135 22.11 6.37 -3.80
CA PRO A 135 22.34 5.36 -2.76
C PRO A 135 22.13 5.92 -1.34
N ALA A 136 22.12 5.05 -0.33
CA ALA A 136 22.13 5.45 1.08
C ALA A 136 23.49 6.02 1.53
N ALA A 137 24.59 5.62 0.88
CA ALA A 137 25.91 6.21 1.05
C ALA A 137 26.57 6.47 -0.30
N GLN A 138 27.29 7.57 -0.41
CA GLN A 138 27.89 8.06 -1.64
C GLN A 138 29.29 8.60 -1.37
N GLU A 139 30.17 8.55 -2.38
CA GLU A 139 31.47 9.21 -2.29
C GLU A 139 31.44 10.62 -2.86
N LEU A 140 32.43 11.44 -2.49
CA LEU A 140 32.53 12.83 -2.98
C LEU A 140 32.49 12.88 -4.51
N GLY A 141 31.87 13.90 -5.09
CA GLY A 141 31.68 13.99 -6.55
C GLY A 141 30.59 13.09 -7.14
N GLY A 142 30.08 12.11 -6.38
CA GLY A 142 28.87 11.37 -6.71
C GLY A 142 27.60 12.21 -6.51
N THR A 143 26.47 11.67 -6.95
CA THR A 143 25.15 12.29 -6.74
C THR A 143 24.26 11.37 -5.92
N VAL A 144 23.27 11.93 -5.22
CA VAL A 144 22.24 11.15 -4.51
C VAL A 144 20.87 11.52 -5.07
N LYS A 145 20.10 10.51 -5.45
CA LYS A 145 18.74 10.67 -5.97
C LYS A 145 17.76 10.35 -4.83
N ILE A 146 16.94 11.32 -4.46
CA ILE A 146 15.89 11.17 -3.46
C ILE A 146 14.57 11.05 -4.22
N ILE A 147 13.82 9.99 -3.91
CA ILE A 147 12.63 9.62 -4.66
C ILE A 147 11.54 9.29 -3.67
N ALA A 148 10.33 9.80 -3.92
CA ALA A 148 9.18 9.48 -3.12
C ALA A 148 7.99 9.09 -4.00
N LYS A 149 7.26 8.06 -3.61
CA LYS A 149 5.93 7.77 -4.14
C LYS A 149 4.91 8.34 -3.18
N ILE A 150 4.12 9.30 -3.66
CA ILE A 150 3.17 10.07 -2.85
C ILE A 150 1.76 9.74 -3.34
N THR A 151 0.96 9.08 -2.51
CA THR A 151 -0.41 8.66 -2.90
C THR A 151 -1.44 9.26 -1.97
N ASP A 152 -2.54 9.71 -2.57
CA ASP A 152 -3.67 10.30 -1.86
C ASP A 152 -5.00 9.95 -2.57
N ASN A 153 -6.12 10.04 -1.87
CA ASN A 153 -7.46 9.70 -2.37
C ASN A 153 -8.16 10.87 -3.10
N VAL A 154 -7.74 12.12 -2.88
CA VAL A 154 -8.27 13.32 -3.52
C VAL A 154 -7.26 13.90 -4.51
N GLY A 155 -5.97 13.89 -4.16
CA GLY A 155 -4.85 14.38 -4.97
C GLY A 155 -3.95 15.33 -4.19
N ILE A 156 -2.74 15.55 -4.70
CA ILE A 156 -1.71 16.36 -4.04
C ILE A 156 -1.77 17.81 -4.52
N ASP A 157 -1.73 18.76 -3.58
CA ASP A 157 -1.69 20.21 -3.85
C ASP A 157 -0.24 20.74 -3.78
N THR A 158 0.43 20.56 -2.64
CA THR A 158 1.79 21.07 -2.41
C THR A 158 2.73 20.02 -1.86
N ILE A 159 4.02 20.15 -2.18
CA ILE A 159 5.09 19.34 -1.61
C ILE A 159 6.20 20.28 -1.12
N ASP A 160 6.47 20.21 0.18
CA ASP A 160 7.55 20.94 0.83
C ASP A 160 8.71 19.98 1.11
N PHE A 161 9.86 20.24 0.48
CA PHE A 161 11.05 19.43 0.66
C PHE A 161 12.18 20.26 1.31
N THR A 162 12.73 19.76 2.41
CA THR A 162 13.84 20.38 3.13
C THR A 162 15.00 19.41 3.28
N LEU A 163 16.20 19.86 2.91
CA LEU A 163 17.45 19.15 3.12
C LEU A 163 18.20 19.75 4.32
N TYR A 164 18.72 18.92 5.19
CA TYR A 164 19.52 19.28 6.36
C TYR A 164 20.94 18.78 6.18
N TYR A 165 21.88 19.71 6.25
CA TYR A 165 23.30 19.46 6.06
C TYR A 165 23.94 18.97 7.38
N PRO A 166 25.07 18.23 7.31
CA PRO A 166 25.78 17.76 8.50
C PRO A 166 26.23 18.87 9.47
N ASN A 167 26.43 20.09 8.94
CA ASN A 167 26.85 21.26 9.72
C ASN A 167 25.69 21.92 10.50
N GLY A 168 24.45 21.44 10.34
CA GLY A 168 23.24 21.97 10.97
C GLY A 168 22.47 22.98 10.11
N ASP A 169 22.98 23.34 8.94
CA ASP A 169 22.25 24.20 8.00
C ASP A 169 21.09 23.45 7.35
N SER A 170 20.09 24.18 6.86
CA SER A 170 18.97 23.60 6.13
C SER A 170 18.64 24.42 4.89
N LEU A 171 18.16 23.74 3.85
CA LEU A 171 17.79 24.32 2.58
C LEU A 171 16.41 23.82 2.17
N ILE A 172 15.49 24.75 1.92
CA ILE A 172 14.20 24.46 1.31
C ILE A 172 14.41 24.35 -0.20
N ILE A 173 13.97 23.24 -0.77
CA ILE A 173 14.14 22.90 -2.18
C ILE A 173 12.81 23.10 -2.89
N ASN A 174 12.81 23.99 -3.87
CA ASN A 174 11.64 24.27 -4.71
C ASN A 174 11.78 23.71 -6.14
N ASP A 175 12.98 23.24 -6.51
CA ASP A 175 13.27 22.69 -7.84
C ASP A 175 13.39 21.17 -7.76
N TYR A 176 12.27 20.50 -8.01
CA TYR A 176 12.15 19.05 -8.03
C TYR A 176 11.18 18.65 -9.15
N ASN A 177 11.25 17.39 -9.59
CA ASN A 177 10.28 16.84 -10.52
C ASN A 177 9.17 16.10 -9.74
N PHE A 178 7.91 16.36 -10.07
CA PHE A 178 6.78 15.60 -9.56
C PHE A 178 5.82 15.25 -10.70
N GLU A 179 5.85 13.98 -11.11
CA GLU A 179 5.02 13.44 -12.18
C GLU A 179 4.46 12.07 -11.79
N ASN A 180 3.20 11.81 -12.13
CA ASN A 180 2.55 10.51 -11.88
C ASN A 180 2.71 10.00 -10.43
N ASN A 181 2.54 10.89 -9.44
CA ASN A 181 2.68 10.58 -8.01
C ASN A 181 4.11 10.21 -7.57
N ILE A 182 5.12 10.51 -8.40
CA ILE A 182 6.52 10.28 -8.09
C ILE A 182 7.25 11.62 -7.98
N PHE A 183 7.75 11.90 -6.78
CA PHE A 183 8.69 12.97 -6.50
C PHE A 183 10.12 12.49 -6.81
N THR A 184 10.91 13.30 -7.49
CA THR A 184 12.33 13.03 -7.76
C THR A 184 13.16 14.29 -7.59
N PHE A 185 14.20 14.20 -6.76
CA PHE A 185 15.21 15.22 -6.57
C PHE A 185 16.62 14.62 -6.69
N ILE A 186 17.54 15.30 -7.37
CA ILE A 186 18.93 14.87 -7.50
C ILE A 186 19.82 15.87 -6.78
N TYR A 187 20.45 15.42 -5.71
CA TYR A 187 21.40 16.19 -4.93
C TYR A 187 22.82 16.02 -5.47
N GLN A 188 23.53 17.15 -5.63
CA GLN A 188 24.94 17.22 -5.96
C GLN A 188 25.72 17.90 -4.84
N ASN A 189 26.74 17.23 -4.31
CA ASN A 189 27.54 17.73 -3.19
C ASN A 189 28.70 18.61 -3.69
N ASN A 190 28.38 19.80 -4.19
CA ASN A 190 29.38 20.71 -4.79
C ASN A 190 30.42 21.23 -3.78
N GLU A 191 30.07 21.25 -2.49
CA GLU A 191 30.95 21.71 -1.41
C GLU A 191 31.78 20.58 -0.80
N ASN A 192 31.65 19.35 -1.32
CA ASN A 192 32.36 18.15 -0.86
C ASN A 192 32.23 17.91 0.66
N ILE A 193 31.04 18.14 1.20
CA ILE A 193 30.76 17.97 2.63
C ILE A 193 30.59 16.48 2.95
N ILE A 194 31.34 16.00 3.93
CA ILE A 194 31.28 14.61 4.42
C ILE A 194 30.31 14.53 5.61
N GLY A 195 29.62 13.40 5.74
CA GLY A 195 28.75 13.08 6.86
C GLY A 195 27.30 12.83 6.47
N ASN A 196 26.44 12.79 7.49
CA ASN A 196 25.03 12.43 7.35
C ASN A 196 24.17 13.64 6.99
N PHE A 197 23.54 13.57 5.82
CA PHE A 197 22.50 14.48 5.40
C PHE A 197 21.15 13.90 5.78
N ASN A 198 20.29 14.72 6.36
CA ASN A 198 18.91 14.34 6.64
C ASN A 198 17.99 15.12 5.71
N TYR A 199 16.81 14.60 5.43
CA TYR A 199 15.82 15.30 4.63
C TYR A 199 14.42 15.06 5.18
N LYS A 200 13.54 16.03 4.93
CA LYS A 200 12.12 15.98 5.28
C LYS A 200 11.28 16.38 4.07
N LEU A 201 10.30 15.55 3.74
CA LEU A 201 9.30 15.79 2.72
C LEU A 201 7.92 15.83 3.38
N ILE A 202 7.16 16.90 3.16
CA ILE A 202 5.76 17.03 3.59
C ILE A 202 4.93 17.18 2.33
N ALA A 203 3.91 16.34 2.17
CA ALA A 203 2.91 16.49 1.12
C ALA A 203 1.59 16.94 1.72
N THR A 204 0.95 17.89 1.06
CA THR A 204 -0.38 18.40 1.42
C THR A 204 -1.35 18.06 0.30
N ASP A 205 -2.50 17.45 0.64
CA ASP A 205 -3.56 17.17 -0.34
C ASP A 205 -4.38 18.42 -0.70
N MET A 206 -5.29 18.29 -1.67
CA MET A 206 -6.23 19.34 -2.06
C MET A 206 -7.29 19.65 -0.97
N SER A 207 -7.40 18.82 0.06
CA SER A 207 -8.25 19.04 1.24
C SER A 207 -7.54 19.80 2.37
N GLY A 208 -6.24 20.05 2.22
CA GLY A 208 -5.37 20.70 3.19
C GLY A 208 -4.85 19.80 4.31
N LEU A 209 -4.88 18.47 4.16
CA LEU A 209 -4.28 17.54 5.12
C LEU A 209 -2.83 17.27 4.75
N GLU A 210 -1.99 17.27 5.77
CA GLU A 210 -0.57 16.97 5.64
C GLU A 210 -0.29 15.48 5.88
N SER A 211 0.68 14.97 5.15
CA SER A 211 1.26 13.65 5.38
C SER A 211 1.88 13.53 6.78
N ASN A 212 1.95 12.31 7.30
CA ASN A 212 2.66 12.06 8.56
C ASN A 212 4.15 12.41 8.44
N GLU A 213 4.61 13.33 9.30
CA GLU A 213 5.99 13.84 9.27
C GLU A 213 7.07 12.75 9.38
N ASP A 214 6.79 11.65 10.08
CA ASP A 214 7.79 10.60 10.29
C ASP A 214 7.97 9.72 9.05
N LEU A 215 6.95 9.60 8.21
CA LEU A 215 7.03 8.89 6.92
C LEU A 215 7.78 9.70 5.87
N GLY A 216 7.86 11.02 6.05
CA GLY A 216 8.55 11.94 5.17
C GLY A 216 10.03 12.17 5.50
N LYS A 217 10.61 11.44 6.45
CA LYS A 217 12.01 11.63 6.87
C LYS A 217 12.91 10.54 6.33
N GLY A 218 14.12 10.92 5.94
CA GLY A 218 15.17 9.97 5.59
C GLY A 218 16.56 10.61 5.68
N SER A 219 17.58 9.81 5.38
CA SER A 219 18.97 10.26 5.40
C SER A 219 19.81 9.58 4.34
N PHE A 220 20.95 10.17 4.02
CA PHE A 220 22.03 9.56 3.25
C PHE A 220 23.37 10.09 3.76
N GLU A 221 24.44 9.35 3.51
CA GLU A 221 25.79 9.70 3.96
C GLU A 221 26.72 9.99 2.78
N TYR A 222 27.55 11.02 2.90
CA TYR A 222 28.77 11.11 2.08
C TYR A 222 29.98 10.63 2.89
N ASN A 223 30.72 9.66 2.35
CA ASN A 223 31.92 9.09 2.96
C ASN A 223 33.02 8.90 1.90
N ASN A 224 34.30 8.87 2.29
CA ASN A 224 35.43 8.64 1.37
C ASN A 224 35.72 7.16 1.09
N ASP A 225 34.95 6.29 1.73
CA ASP A 225 35.35 4.93 2.09
C ASP A 225 34.20 3.95 1.84
N THR A 226 33.27 4.31 0.94
CA THR A 226 32.07 3.52 0.65
C THR A 226 32.42 2.24 -0.11
N ILE A 227 33.43 2.31 -0.97
CA ILE A 227 34.03 1.18 -1.67
C ILE A 227 35.52 1.14 -1.32
N LYS A 228 36.01 -0.02 -0.85
CA LYS A 228 37.42 -0.19 -0.51
C LYS A 228 38.00 -1.44 -1.13
N LEU A 229 39.17 -1.33 -1.72
CA LEU A 229 39.99 -2.49 -2.05
C LEU A 229 40.53 -3.13 -0.76
N ALA A 230 40.15 -4.37 -0.50
CA ALA A 230 40.60 -5.15 0.64
C ALA A 230 41.86 -5.98 0.29
N ASP A 231 41.90 -6.57 -0.90
CA ASP A 231 42.99 -7.41 -1.40
C ASP A 231 42.93 -7.48 -2.94
N PRO A 232 44.04 -7.60 -3.69
CA PRO A 232 45.42 -7.41 -3.26
C PRO A 232 45.73 -5.92 -3.03
N SER A 233 46.95 -5.60 -2.60
CA SER A 233 47.32 -4.19 -2.41
C SER A 233 47.34 -3.44 -3.75
N ASN A 234 46.97 -2.16 -3.73
CA ASN A 234 47.08 -1.31 -4.92
C ASN A 234 48.53 -1.27 -5.42
N GLY A 235 48.75 -1.56 -6.70
CA GLY A 235 50.05 -1.64 -7.37
C GLY A 235 50.66 -3.05 -7.39
N GLU A 236 49.98 -4.06 -6.86
CA GLU A 236 50.48 -5.43 -6.79
C GLU A 236 50.37 -6.18 -8.14
N ASP A 237 51.19 -7.22 -8.28
CA ASP A 237 51.21 -8.09 -9.44
C ASP A 237 50.05 -9.09 -9.38
N VAL A 238 49.20 -9.11 -10.42
CA VAL A 238 48.01 -9.96 -10.48
C VAL A 238 48.11 -11.01 -11.59
N LYS A 239 47.58 -12.21 -11.30
CA LYS A 239 47.41 -13.33 -12.25
C LYS A 239 45.93 -13.59 -12.47
N TYR A 240 45.59 -14.44 -13.45
CA TYR A 240 44.18 -14.75 -13.75
C TYR A 240 43.38 -15.32 -12.57
N VAL A 241 44.03 -15.97 -11.60
CA VAL A 241 43.42 -16.53 -10.37
C VAL A 241 43.54 -15.62 -9.15
N THR A 242 44.21 -14.47 -9.26
CA THR A 242 44.35 -13.58 -8.11
C THR A 242 42.97 -13.01 -7.78
N ASP A 243 42.49 -13.26 -6.56
CA ASP A 243 41.24 -12.71 -6.07
C ASP A 243 41.42 -11.22 -5.80
N ILE A 244 40.57 -10.40 -6.40
CA ILE A 244 40.46 -8.97 -6.16
C ILE A 244 39.16 -8.76 -5.38
N ILE A 245 39.31 -8.29 -4.16
CA ILE A 245 38.28 -8.27 -3.13
C ILE A 245 37.98 -6.82 -2.76
N PHE A 246 36.70 -6.46 -2.84
CA PHE A 246 36.20 -5.17 -2.39
C PHE A 246 35.31 -5.32 -1.16
N ASP A 247 35.55 -4.45 -0.17
CA ASP A 247 34.74 -4.27 1.02
C ASP A 247 33.85 -3.04 0.82
N LEU A 248 32.54 -3.22 0.96
CA LEU A 248 31.54 -2.19 0.73
C LEU A 248 30.70 -2.02 2.00
N ILE A 249 30.45 -0.77 2.40
CA ILE A 249 29.72 -0.46 3.65
C ILE A 249 28.29 -1.02 3.64
N TYR A 250 27.68 -1.10 2.46
CA TYR A 250 26.31 -1.56 2.26
C TYR A 250 26.24 -2.67 1.21
N ASP A 251 25.11 -3.36 1.20
CA ASP A 251 24.75 -4.27 0.13
C ASP A 251 24.17 -3.50 -1.05
N PHE A 252 24.64 -3.84 -2.25
CA PHE A 252 24.26 -3.20 -3.50
C PHE A 252 23.65 -4.23 -4.46
N ASP A 253 22.76 -3.77 -5.34
CA ASP A 253 22.07 -4.65 -6.29
C ASP A 253 23.01 -5.13 -7.39
N ARG A 254 23.97 -4.28 -7.80
CA ARG A 254 25.00 -4.63 -8.76
C ARG A 254 26.30 -3.91 -8.44
N VAL A 255 27.40 -4.65 -8.37
CA VAL A 255 28.75 -4.07 -8.26
C VAL A 255 29.53 -4.48 -9.50
N TYR A 256 30.21 -3.53 -10.13
CA TYR A 256 30.99 -3.76 -11.33
C TYR A 256 32.19 -2.82 -11.40
N TYR A 257 33.12 -3.10 -12.28
CA TYR A 257 34.27 -2.25 -12.53
C TYR A 257 34.57 -2.13 -14.02
N THR A 258 35.36 -1.12 -14.37
CA THR A 258 35.89 -0.93 -15.72
C THR A 258 37.40 -0.94 -15.68
N VAL A 259 38.03 -1.68 -16.59
CA VAL A 259 39.49 -1.65 -16.80
C VAL A 259 39.81 -0.64 -17.90
N GLU A 260 40.63 0.37 -17.62
CA GLU A 260 41.04 1.41 -18.58
C GLU A 260 39.86 2.12 -19.29
N ASN A 261 38.74 2.31 -18.57
CA ASN A 261 37.45 2.81 -19.10
C ASN A 261 36.85 1.95 -20.24
N GLY A 262 37.17 0.66 -20.25
CA GLY A 262 36.61 -0.34 -21.18
C GLY A 262 35.21 -0.82 -20.76
N SER A 263 34.89 -2.06 -21.13
CA SER A 263 33.61 -2.68 -20.82
C SER A 263 33.43 -2.94 -19.32
N GLU A 264 32.17 -2.93 -18.87
CA GLU A 264 31.79 -3.25 -17.49
C GLU A 264 31.99 -4.74 -17.20
N ILE A 265 32.65 -5.03 -16.07
CA ILE A 265 32.87 -6.39 -15.57
C ILE A 265 32.20 -6.48 -14.20
N ASN A 266 31.21 -7.35 -14.08
CA ASN A 266 30.47 -7.57 -12.85
C ASN A 266 31.34 -8.25 -11.78
N ILE A 267 31.12 -7.90 -10.51
CA ILE A 267 31.77 -8.48 -9.34
C ILE A 267 30.77 -9.37 -8.61
N THR A 268 31.20 -10.57 -8.20
CA THR A 268 30.30 -11.52 -7.54
C THR A 268 30.36 -11.33 -6.03
N LYS A 269 29.21 -11.22 -5.37
CA LYS A 269 29.15 -11.20 -3.91
C LYS A 269 29.41 -12.59 -3.35
N LYS A 270 30.34 -12.71 -2.42
CA LYS A 270 30.66 -13.94 -1.70
C LYS A 270 30.87 -13.60 -0.23
N ASP A 271 30.07 -14.24 0.62
CA ASP A 271 29.93 -13.89 2.03
C ASP A 271 29.62 -12.39 2.21
N ASN A 272 30.56 -11.63 2.79
CA ASN A 272 30.42 -10.19 3.03
C ASN A 272 31.25 -9.31 2.07
N PHE A 273 31.95 -9.92 1.10
CA PHE A 273 32.83 -9.20 0.18
C PHE A 273 32.38 -9.38 -1.27
N TYR A 274 32.92 -8.53 -2.13
CA TYR A 274 32.72 -8.59 -3.57
C TYR A 274 34.03 -9.03 -4.23
N GLU A 275 34.03 -10.22 -4.83
CA GLU A 275 35.21 -10.85 -5.41
C GLU A 275 35.16 -10.89 -6.95
N THR A 276 36.29 -10.62 -7.58
CA THR A 276 36.52 -10.76 -9.04
C THR A 276 37.96 -11.21 -9.30
N ASN A 277 38.26 -11.62 -10.53
CA ASN A 277 39.61 -12.00 -10.95
C ASN A 277 39.93 -11.47 -12.36
N PRO A 278 41.22 -11.34 -12.73
CA PRO A 278 41.64 -10.92 -14.08
C PRO A 278 41.32 -11.91 -15.23
N VAL A 279 40.68 -13.05 -14.94
CA VAL A 279 40.29 -14.04 -15.95
C VAL A 279 39.22 -13.51 -16.93
N TYR A 280 38.45 -12.51 -16.53
CA TYR A 280 37.33 -11.97 -17.31
C TYR A 280 37.77 -11.03 -18.44
N ARG A 281 37.06 -11.08 -19.57
CA ARG A 281 37.27 -10.21 -20.73
C ARG A 281 37.26 -8.74 -20.35
N GLY A 282 38.24 -8.00 -20.88
CA GLY A 282 38.50 -6.59 -20.56
C GLY A 282 39.91 -6.39 -19.99
N TRP A 283 40.46 -7.40 -19.33
CA TRP A 283 41.87 -7.42 -18.91
C TRP A 283 42.83 -7.73 -20.06
N ILE A 284 44.02 -7.12 -20.03
CA ILE A 284 45.05 -7.24 -21.07
C ILE A 284 46.36 -7.74 -20.45
N ILE A 285 46.93 -8.79 -21.05
CA ILE A 285 48.19 -9.42 -20.62
C ILE A 285 49.36 -8.42 -20.74
N LYS A 286 50.31 -8.44 -19.78
CA LYS A 286 51.52 -7.58 -19.75
C LYS A 286 51.24 -6.08 -19.84
N ASN A 287 50.05 -5.65 -19.42
CA ASN A 287 49.71 -4.25 -19.37
C ASN A 287 49.36 -3.85 -17.94
N ASN A 288 49.76 -2.66 -17.53
CA ASN A 288 49.28 -2.13 -16.26
C ASN A 288 47.79 -1.82 -16.42
N ALA A 289 46.99 -2.27 -15.47
CA ALA A 289 45.54 -2.11 -15.50
C ALA A 289 45.12 -1.11 -14.43
N SER A 290 44.39 -0.08 -14.85
CA SER A 290 43.74 0.90 -13.98
C SER A 290 42.25 0.58 -13.91
N ILE A 291 41.75 0.42 -12.69
CA ILE A 291 40.38 0.00 -12.41
C ILE A 291 39.64 1.09 -11.64
N ARG A 292 38.40 1.34 -12.07
CA ARG A 292 37.42 2.10 -11.31
C ARG A 292 36.23 1.21 -11.00
N VAL A 293 35.77 1.26 -9.76
CA VAL A 293 34.67 0.43 -9.24
C VAL A 293 33.40 1.27 -9.11
N TYR A 294 32.27 0.61 -9.35
CA TYR A 294 30.94 1.20 -9.33
C TYR A 294 29.99 0.27 -8.57
N ALA A 295 29.09 0.87 -7.80
CA ALA A 295 28.04 0.14 -7.11
C ALA A 295 26.67 0.77 -7.41
N GLU A 296 25.78 0.02 -8.03
CA GLU A 296 24.45 0.45 -8.44
C GLU A 296 23.41 -0.03 -7.41
N VAL A 297 22.53 0.90 -7.01
CA VAL A 297 21.33 0.60 -6.24
C VAL A 297 20.12 0.76 -7.16
N ILE A 298 19.24 -0.24 -7.17
CA ILE A 298 18.02 -0.30 -7.98
C ILE A 298 16.83 -0.51 -7.07
N HIS A 299 15.87 0.41 -7.12
CA HIS A 299 14.66 0.37 -6.33
C HIS A 299 13.41 0.27 -7.21
N TYR A 300 12.42 -0.49 -6.71
CA TYR A 300 11.07 -0.54 -7.22
C TYR A 300 10.10 -0.27 -6.08
N PHE A 301 9.22 0.72 -6.24
CA PHE A 301 8.08 0.86 -5.33
C PHE A 301 7.09 -0.28 -5.53
N GLU A 302 6.36 -0.63 -4.47
CA GLU A 302 5.35 -1.67 -4.58
C GLU A 302 4.25 -1.28 -5.58
N ASN A 303 3.82 -2.25 -6.38
CA ASN A 303 2.83 -2.09 -7.45
C ASN A 303 3.25 -1.14 -8.60
N LEU A 304 4.55 -0.87 -8.74
CA LEU A 304 5.11 -0.03 -9.78
C LEU A 304 6.17 -0.82 -10.59
N ASN A 305 6.06 -0.79 -11.92
CA ASN A 305 6.96 -1.54 -12.81
C ASN A 305 8.15 -0.69 -13.33
N THR A 306 8.28 0.55 -12.87
CA THR A 306 9.40 1.42 -13.24
C THR A 306 10.51 1.29 -12.20
N ASN A 307 11.74 1.08 -12.67
CA ASN A 307 12.90 1.05 -11.81
C ASN A 307 13.43 2.47 -11.58
N PHE A 308 14.01 2.67 -10.40
CA PHE A 308 14.79 3.84 -10.10
C PHE A 308 16.17 3.42 -9.65
N ASN A 309 17.21 3.99 -10.24
CA ASN A 309 18.57 3.65 -9.90
C ASN A 309 19.45 4.87 -9.69
N ASN A 310 20.53 4.66 -8.97
CA ASN A 310 21.67 5.55 -8.94
C ASN A 310 22.94 4.74 -8.66
N THR A 311 24.09 5.30 -9.01
CA THR A 311 25.38 4.61 -8.95
C THR A 311 26.34 5.38 -8.07
N ILE A 312 27.04 4.64 -7.21
CA ILE A 312 28.23 5.10 -6.50
C ILE A 312 29.40 4.95 -7.45
N ILE A 313 30.17 6.02 -7.56
CA ILE A 313 31.41 6.03 -8.31
C ILE A 313 32.52 6.11 -7.28
N ASP A 314 33.36 5.07 -7.21
CA ASP A 314 34.56 5.11 -6.37
C ASP A 314 35.47 6.25 -6.85
N ASN A 315 35.89 7.11 -5.92
CA ASN A 315 36.85 8.17 -6.18
C ASN A 315 38.28 7.64 -6.38
N SER A 316 38.54 6.43 -5.88
CA SER A 316 39.82 5.75 -6.02
C SER A 316 39.95 5.11 -7.40
N VAL A 317 41.19 5.11 -7.90
CA VAL A 317 41.58 4.32 -9.06
C VAL A 317 42.63 3.32 -8.59
N TYR A 318 42.35 2.04 -8.78
CA TYR A 318 43.25 0.96 -8.39
C TYR A 318 44.09 0.53 -9.57
N HIS A 319 45.39 0.37 -9.35
CA HIS A 319 46.34 -0.02 -10.37
C HIS A 319 46.87 -1.42 -10.06
N PHE A 320 47.00 -2.27 -11.08
CA PHE A 320 47.54 -3.61 -10.95
C PHE A 320 48.51 -3.90 -12.08
N ASN A 321 49.60 -4.62 -11.78
CA ASN A 321 50.53 -5.07 -12.82
C ASN A 321 50.11 -6.45 -13.28
N VAL A 322 49.68 -6.57 -14.54
CA VAL A 322 49.15 -7.83 -15.06
C VAL A 322 50.30 -8.72 -15.57
N ILE A 323 50.50 -9.87 -14.92
CA ILE A 323 51.57 -10.81 -15.28
C ILE A 323 51.28 -11.51 -16.62
N ASP A 324 52.31 -12.04 -17.27
CA ASP A 324 52.21 -12.88 -18.47
C ASP A 324 51.48 -14.21 -18.19
N ASP A 325 50.16 -14.22 -18.35
CA ASP A 325 49.34 -15.44 -18.25
C ASP A 325 48.28 -15.47 -19.36
N GLN A 326 48.26 -16.56 -20.13
CA GLN A 326 47.38 -16.71 -21.30
C GLN A 326 45.89 -16.84 -20.94
N GLN A 327 45.54 -17.07 -19.67
CA GLN A 327 44.14 -17.20 -19.25
C GLN A 327 43.48 -15.86 -18.92
N ILE A 328 44.24 -14.77 -18.85
CA ILE A 328 43.73 -13.43 -18.56
C ILE A 328 42.84 -12.95 -19.70
N GLY A 329 41.68 -12.37 -19.37
CA GLY A 329 40.78 -11.82 -20.38
C GLY A 329 40.07 -12.86 -21.24
N THR A 330 40.03 -14.14 -20.85
CA THR A 330 39.49 -15.22 -21.70
C THR A 330 38.02 -15.54 -21.43
N GLN A 331 37.55 -15.38 -20.19
CA GLN A 331 36.18 -15.74 -19.76
C GLN A 331 35.20 -14.58 -19.88
N GLU A 332 33.93 -14.87 -20.09
CA GLU A 332 32.88 -13.83 -20.02
C GLU A 332 32.67 -13.37 -18.57
N PRO A 333 32.37 -12.08 -18.34
CA PRO A 333 31.99 -11.58 -17.02
C PRO A 333 30.80 -12.35 -16.42
N PRO A 334 30.70 -12.44 -15.08
CA PRO A 334 29.60 -13.14 -14.43
C PRO A 334 28.25 -12.42 -14.64
N GLU A 335 27.18 -13.19 -14.77
CA GLU A 335 25.81 -12.66 -14.80
C GLU A 335 25.28 -12.48 -13.36
N ILE A 336 24.60 -11.35 -13.10
CA ILE A 336 24.01 -11.02 -11.79
C ILE A 336 22.49 -10.94 -11.92
N GLU A 337 21.78 -11.53 -10.96
CA GLU A 337 20.33 -11.37 -10.84
C GLU A 337 19.98 -10.02 -10.23
N LEU A 338 19.37 -9.14 -11.03
CA LEU A 338 18.91 -7.83 -10.58
C LEU A 338 17.55 -7.92 -9.88
N PRO A 339 17.25 -6.99 -8.95
CA PRO A 339 15.93 -6.90 -8.33
C PRO A 339 14.83 -6.72 -9.37
N LYS A 340 13.67 -7.29 -9.06
CA LYS A 340 12.50 -7.30 -9.93
C LYS A 340 11.33 -6.59 -9.24
N PRO A 341 10.43 -5.97 -10.01
CA PRO A 341 9.24 -5.30 -9.48
C PRO A 341 8.38 -6.27 -8.65
N LYS A 342 7.92 -5.80 -7.50
CA LYS A 342 7.04 -6.57 -6.60
C LYS A 342 5.61 -6.08 -6.71
N LEU A 343 4.70 -6.99 -7.07
CA LEU A 343 3.26 -6.74 -7.11
C LEU A 343 2.64 -7.33 -5.84
N VAL A 344 2.02 -6.49 -5.03
CA VAL A 344 1.30 -6.92 -3.83
C VAL A 344 -0.15 -7.17 -4.21
N GLN A 345 -0.58 -8.43 -4.15
CA GLN A 345 -1.99 -8.77 -4.22
C GLN A 345 -2.58 -8.64 -2.82
N VAL A 346 -3.63 -7.82 -2.69
CA VAL A 346 -4.37 -7.70 -1.43
C VAL A 346 -4.85 -9.10 -1.02
N PRO A 347 -4.46 -9.61 0.17
CA PRO A 347 -4.99 -10.87 0.65
C PRO A 347 -6.50 -10.71 0.81
N GLY A 348 -7.29 -11.62 0.25
CA GLY A 348 -8.75 -11.58 0.31
C GLY A 348 -9.29 -11.81 1.73
N PHE A 349 -9.04 -10.86 2.64
CA PHE A 349 -9.55 -10.88 4.01
C PHE A 349 -11.08 -10.80 4.05
N GLU A 350 -11.72 -10.22 3.03
CA GLU A 350 -13.17 -10.18 2.94
C GLU A 350 -13.80 -11.54 2.69
N LEU A 351 -13.17 -12.42 1.90
CA LEU A 351 -13.79 -13.70 1.53
C LEU A 351 -13.81 -14.67 2.71
N ILE A 352 -12.72 -14.77 3.47
CA ILE A 352 -12.65 -15.65 4.64
C ILE A 352 -13.58 -15.16 5.75
N ILE A 353 -13.59 -13.86 6.04
CA ILE A 353 -14.48 -13.28 7.06
C ILE A 353 -15.94 -13.41 6.62
N PHE A 354 -16.27 -13.12 5.36
CA PHE A 354 -17.62 -13.30 4.81
C PHE A 354 -18.09 -14.75 4.88
N VAL A 355 -17.22 -15.71 4.56
CA VAL A 355 -17.53 -17.14 4.65
C VAL A 355 -17.77 -17.55 6.11
N ILE A 356 -16.93 -17.11 7.05
CA ILE A 356 -17.11 -17.37 8.48
C ILE A 356 -18.42 -16.75 8.99
N SER A 357 -18.73 -15.52 8.59
CA SER A 357 -20.00 -14.85 8.94
C SER A 357 -21.21 -15.59 8.37
N MET A 358 -21.13 -16.08 7.13
CA MET A 358 -22.18 -16.93 6.51
C MET A 358 -22.39 -18.23 7.29
N ILE A 359 -21.30 -18.90 7.68
CA ILE A 359 -21.36 -20.15 8.46
C ILE A 359 -22.02 -19.90 9.83
N LEU A 360 -21.62 -18.84 10.53
CA LEU A 360 -22.21 -18.43 11.80
C LEU A 360 -23.72 -18.11 11.64
N LEU A 361 -24.09 -17.40 10.59
CA LEU A 361 -25.48 -17.08 10.30
C LEU A 361 -26.33 -18.35 10.06
N VAL A 362 -25.80 -19.32 9.30
CA VAL A 362 -26.46 -20.61 9.06
C VAL A 362 -26.60 -21.41 10.36
N ILE A 363 -25.58 -21.43 11.21
CA ILE A 363 -25.62 -22.10 12.52
C ILE A 363 -26.69 -21.47 13.41
N ILE A 364 -26.74 -20.15 13.52
CA ILE A 364 -27.75 -19.42 14.30
C ILE A 364 -29.17 -19.71 13.79
N LEU A 365 -29.37 -19.70 12.47
CA LEU A 365 -30.66 -20.02 11.85
C LEU A 365 -31.07 -21.49 12.08
N LYS A 366 -30.11 -22.42 12.13
CA LYS A 366 -30.36 -23.84 12.40
C LYS A 366 -30.71 -24.10 13.87
N ILE A 367 -30.07 -23.40 14.80
CA ILE A 367 -30.39 -23.47 16.24
C ILE A 367 -31.81 -22.93 16.51
N ARG A 368 -32.19 -21.82 15.87
CA ARG A 368 -33.55 -21.23 15.97
C ARG A 368 -34.68 -22.06 15.36
N ARG A 369 -34.39 -23.08 14.55
CA ARG A 369 -35.40 -24.00 14.00
C ARG A 369 -35.61 -25.24 14.88
N LYS A 370 -34.71 -25.50 15.84
CA LYS A 370 -34.79 -26.65 16.75
C LYS A 370 -35.41 -26.32 18.12
N ASN A 371 -35.52 -25.04 18.45
CA ASN A 371 -36.34 -24.51 19.54
C ASN A 371 -37.61 -23.89 18.93
#